data_AF-D4IJH1-F1
#
_entry.id   AF-D4IJH1-F1
#
_cell.length_a   1.000
_cell.length_b   1.000
_cell.length_c   1.000
_cell.angle_alpha   90.00
_cell.angle_beta   90.00
_cell.angle_gamma   90.00
#
_symmetry.space_group_name_H-M   'P 1'
#
loop_
_entity.id
_entity.type
_entity.pdbx_description
1 polymer ?
#
loop_
_entity_poly.entity_id
_entity_poly.type
_entity_poly.pdbx_seq_one_letter_code
_entity_poly.pdbx_strand_id
1 'polypeptide(L)'
;MTSDASFSRGEYRFNTEYRRDRYVVERADALKPAGAGALAVMRYDDSGRTAAVACDAGGRTFVAGFPFESIPDGVQRDRLMRDVLRFLFSDK
;
A
#
# COMPACT_ATOMS: atom_id res chain seq x y z
N MET A 1 -2.83 -16.02 7.94
CA MET A 1 -2.48 -14.60 7.70
C MET A 1 -3.58 -14.02 6.86
N THR A 2 -4.48 -13.27 7.48
CA THR A 2 -5.73 -12.81 6.87
C THR A 2 -5.45 -11.55 6.07
N SER A 3 -5.42 -11.67 4.74
CA SER A 3 -5.52 -10.51 3.85
C SER A 3 -6.95 -9.98 3.93
N ASP A 4 -7.13 -8.68 4.15
CA ASP A 4 -8.45 -8.06 4.04
C ASP A 4 -8.95 -8.18 2.58
N ALA A 5 -10.20 -8.60 2.39
CA ALA A 5 -10.81 -8.83 1.07
C ALA A 5 -10.89 -7.56 0.22
N SER A 6 -10.72 -6.39 0.85
CA SER A 6 -10.70 -5.08 0.21
C SER A 6 -9.45 -4.84 -0.62
N PHE A 7 -8.38 -5.63 -0.46
CA PHE A 7 -7.15 -5.48 -1.24
C PHE A 7 -6.99 -6.63 -2.24
N SER A 8 -6.87 -6.26 -3.51
CA SER A 8 -6.56 -7.21 -4.57
C SER A 8 -5.11 -7.69 -4.46
N ARG A 9 -4.83 -8.93 -4.90
CA ARG A 9 -3.48 -9.51 -4.92
C ARG A 9 -2.64 -8.98 -6.08
N GLY A 10 -2.38 -7.68 -6.07
CA GLY A 10 -1.70 -6.96 -7.15
C GLY A 10 -0.22 -6.86 -6.93
N GLU A 11 0.52 -7.03 -8.01
CA GLU A 11 1.89 -6.55 -8.08
C GLU A 11 1.90 -5.07 -8.45
N TYR A 12 2.73 -4.32 -7.75
CA TYR A 12 2.92 -2.90 -7.97
C TYR A 12 4.41 -2.65 -8.13
N ARG A 13 4.77 -1.85 -9.12
CA ARG A 13 6.15 -1.37 -9.29
C ARG A 13 6.19 0.11 -8.96
N PHE A 14 7.18 0.53 -8.19
CA PHE A 14 7.46 1.94 -7.94
C PHE A 14 8.76 2.35 -8.61
N ASN A 15 8.90 3.66 -8.87
CA ASN A 15 10.07 4.22 -9.53
C ASN A 15 11.29 4.21 -8.60
N THR A 16 12.28 3.38 -8.93
CA THR A 16 13.57 3.28 -8.22
C THR A 16 14.72 3.97 -8.98
N GLU A 17 14.42 4.61 -10.10
CA GLU A 17 15.39 5.27 -10.98
C GLU A 17 15.13 6.76 -11.08
N TYR A 18 16.18 7.55 -11.33
CA TYR A 18 16.04 8.98 -11.54
C TYR A 18 15.16 9.29 -12.76
N ARG A 19 14.13 10.11 -12.56
CA ARG A 19 13.25 10.64 -13.61
C ARG A 19 12.93 12.11 -13.34
N ARG A 20 12.79 12.88 -14.41
CA ARG A 20 12.47 14.33 -14.31
C ARG A 20 11.06 14.59 -13.77
N ASP A 21 10.14 13.68 -14.05
CA ASP A 21 8.71 13.81 -13.78
C ASP A 21 8.24 13.05 -12.52
N ARG A 22 9.13 12.32 -11.83
CA ARG A 22 8.76 11.48 -10.68
C ARG A 22 9.83 11.40 -9.61
N TYR A 23 9.35 11.17 -8.38
CA TYR A 23 10.21 10.85 -7.25
C TYR A 23 10.87 9.48 -7.40
N VAL A 24 12.11 9.41 -6.93
CA VAL A 24 12.88 8.17 -6.77
C VAL A 24 12.63 7.64 -5.37
N VAL A 25 12.29 6.36 -5.26
CA VAL A 25 12.26 5.66 -3.97
C VAL A 25 13.63 5.01 -3.75
N GLU A 26 14.53 5.73 -3.07
CA GLU A 26 15.90 5.23 -2.81
C GLU A 26 15.93 4.10 -1.80
N ARG A 27 15.07 4.16 -0.77
CA ARG A 27 14.83 3.09 0.19
C ARG A 27 13.37 3.06 0.57
N ALA A 28 12.75 1.92 0.33
CA ALA A 28 11.38 1.69 0.73
C ALA A 28 11.34 1.37 2.23
N ASP A 29 10.53 2.10 3.00
CA ASP A 29 10.43 1.88 4.45
C ASP A 29 9.56 0.65 4.75
N ALA A 30 9.92 -0.10 5.78
CA ALA A 30 9.25 -1.32 6.20
C ALA A 30 8.39 -1.05 7.43
N LEU A 31 7.08 -0.99 7.23
CA LEU A 31 6.14 -0.67 8.30
C LEU A 31 5.91 -1.85 9.24
N LYS A 32 5.57 -1.56 10.50
CA LYS A 32 5.12 -2.55 11.47
C LYS A 32 3.68 -2.26 11.87
N PRO A 33 2.71 -3.15 11.59
CA PRO A 33 1.37 -3.02 12.13
C PRO A 33 1.42 -2.96 13.67
N ALA A 34 0.66 -2.04 14.26
CA ALA A 34 0.63 -1.83 15.70
C ALA A 34 -0.81 -1.61 16.18
N GLY A 35 -1.16 -2.21 17.32
CA GLY A 35 -2.51 -2.15 17.88
C GLY A 35 -3.47 -3.21 17.31
N ALA A 36 -4.61 -3.38 17.98
CA ALA A 36 -5.70 -4.23 17.50
C ALA A 36 -6.36 -3.59 16.27
N GLY A 37 -6.57 -4.36 15.21
CA GLY A 37 -7.18 -3.88 13.96
C GLY A 37 -6.19 -3.46 12.87
N ALA A 38 -4.88 -3.38 13.16
CA ALA A 38 -3.85 -3.10 12.16
C ALA A 38 -3.33 -4.40 11.50
N LEU A 39 -3.27 -4.42 10.17
CA LEU A 39 -2.79 -5.55 9.38
C LEU A 39 -1.87 -5.13 8.23
N ALA A 40 -0.90 -5.98 7.91
CA ALA A 40 -0.08 -5.83 6.71
C ALA A 40 -0.90 -6.22 5.47
N VAL A 41 -1.07 -5.28 4.54
CA VAL A 41 -1.88 -5.47 3.32
C VAL A 41 -1.05 -5.50 2.04
N MET A 42 0.20 -5.04 2.09
CA MET A 42 1.17 -5.13 1.00
C MET A 42 2.53 -5.55 1.54
N ARG A 43 3.31 -6.25 0.71
CA ARG A 43 4.68 -6.67 1.02
C ARG A 43 5.60 -6.34 -0.15
N TYR A 44 6.83 -5.95 0.15
CA TYR A 44 7.87 -5.86 -0.86
C TYR A 44 8.23 -7.27 -1.33
N ASP A 45 8.34 -7.44 -2.64
CA ASP A 45 8.60 -8.74 -3.28
C ASP A 45 9.98 -9.30 -2.91
N ASP A 46 10.99 -8.41 -2.82
CA ASP A 46 12.39 -8.76 -2.56
C ASP A 46 12.66 -9.28 -1.14
N SER A 47 11.96 -8.72 -0.15
CA SER A 47 12.28 -8.86 1.27
C SER A 47 11.14 -9.42 2.10
N GLY A 48 9.92 -9.49 1.54
CA GLY A 48 8.71 -9.88 2.24
C GLY A 48 8.27 -8.90 3.35
N ARG A 49 9.02 -7.80 3.54
CA ARG A 49 8.74 -6.77 4.53
C ARG A 49 7.45 -6.04 4.19
N THR A 50 6.74 -5.55 5.20
CA THR A 50 5.46 -4.87 5.00
C THR A 50 5.66 -3.54 4.29
N ALA A 51 5.03 -3.40 3.12
CA ALA A 51 5.05 -2.18 2.33
C ALA A 51 3.88 -1.25 2.65
N ALA A 52 2.76 -1.80 3.13
CA ALA A 52 1.60 -1.01 3.56
C ALA A 52 0.81 -1.69 4.67
N VAL A 53 0.22 -0.87 5.53
CA VAL A 53 -0.62 -1.27 6.66
C VAL A 53 -1.99 -0.64 6.51
N ALA A 54 -3.04 -1.44 6.73
CA ALA A 54 -4.40 -0.96 6.90
C ALA A 54 -4.81 -1.15 8.36
N CYS A 55 -5.59 -0.23 8.91
CA CYS A 55 -6.08 -0.32 10.30
C CYS A 55 -7.57 0.00 10.36
N ASP A 56 -8.33 -0.79 11.12
CA ASP A 56 -9.72 -0.51 11.50
C ASP A 56 -9.86 -0.60 13.03
N ALA A 57 -9.73 0.54 13.71
CA ALA A 57 -9.73 0.63 15.18
C ALA A 57 -10.51 1.87 15.67
N GLY A 58 -11.78 1.99 15.28
CA GLY A 58 -12.60 3.19 15.55
C GLY A 58 -12.48 4.28 14.48
N GLY A 59 -11.65 4.02 13.48
CA GLY A 59 -11.49 4.77 12.24
C GLY A 59 -10.63 3.92 11.29
N ARG A 60 -10.85 4.07 9.98
CA ARG A 60 -10.10 3.32 8.98
C ARG A 60 -8.94 4.15 8.43
N THR A 61 -7.75 3.58 8.41
CA THR A 61 -6.56 4.21 7.85
C THR A 61 -5.80 3.26 6.94
N PHE A 62 -5.13 3.82 5.94
CA PHE A 62 -4.20 3.13 5.07
C PHE A 62 -2.90 3.93 5.02
N VAL A 63 -1.78 3.27 5.28
CA VAL A 63 -0.44 3.86 5.27
C VAL A 63 0.48 3.02 4.40
N ALA A 64 1.14 3.64 3.44
CA ALA A 64 2.16 3.01 2.59
C ALA A 64 3.55 3.57 2.91
N GLY A 65 4.56 2.71 2.85
CA GLY A 65 5.97 3.07 3.04
C GLY A 65 6.63 3.70 1.80
N PHE A 66 5.83 4.07 0.79
CA PHE A 66 6.27 4.68 -0.45
C PHE A 66 5.24 5.72 -0.93
N PRO A 67 5.66 6.75 -1.71
CA PRO A 67 4.74 7.73 -2.28
C PRO A 67 3.85 7.11 -3.36
N PHE A 68 2.55 7.38 -3.36
CA PHE A 68 1.61 6.79 -4.31
C PHE A 68 1.94 7.13 -5.77
N GLU A 69 2.40 8.36 -6.02
CA GLU A 69 2.81 8.86 -7.32
C GLU A 69 4.07 8.18 -7.89
N SER A 70 4.83 7.46 -7.05
CA SER A 70 5.99 6.69 -7.48
C SER A 70 5.59 5.45 -8.32
N ILE A 71 4.34 4.97 -8.22
CA ILE A 71 3.83 3.93 -9.10
C ILE A 71 3.66 4.52 -10.49
N PRO A 72 4.39 4.04 -11.52
CA PRO A 72 4.44 4.72 -12.80
C PRO A 72 3.21 4.45 -13.67
N ASP A 73 2.66 3.24 -13.56
CA ASP A 73 1.52 2.75 -14.32
C ASP A 73 0.20 3.30 -13.74
N GLY A 74 -0.59 3.95 -14.57
CA GLY A 74 -1.89 4.50 -14.18
C GLY A 74 -2.90 3.42 -13.80
N VAL A 75 -2.89 2.27 -14.46
CA VAL A 75 -3.80 1.16 -14.17
C VAL A 75 -3.51 0.58 -12.78
N GLN A 76 -2.23 0.45 -12.44
CA GLN A 76 -1.80 0.04 -11.10
C GLN A 76 -2.23 1.08 -10.05
N ARG A 77 -2.04 2.38 -10.31
CA ARG A 77 -2.51 3.44 -9.40
C ARG A 77 -4.01 3.38 -9.18
N ASP A 78 -4.80 3.30 -10.24
CA ASP A 78 -6.27 3.28 -10.16
C ASP A 78 -6.78 2.06 -9.39
N ARG A 79 -6.15 0.91 -9.61
CA ARG A 79 -6.44 -0.32 -8.88
C ARG A 79 -6.14 -0.18 -7.38
N LEU A 80 -4.95 0.30 -7.02
CA LEU A 80 -4.58 0.49 -5.61
C LEU A 80 -5.52 1.50 -4.94
N MET A 81 -5.81 2.62 -5.60
CA MET A 81 -6.70 3.65 -5.05
C MET A 81 -8.12 3.11 -4.87
N ARG A 82 -8.64 2.32 -5.82
CA ARG A 82 -9.93 1.65 -5.67
C ARG A 82 -9.97 0.74 -4.45
N ASP A 83 -8.94 -0.09 -4.24
CA ASP A 83 -8.85 -0.98 -3.09
C ASP A 83 -8.78 -0.20 -1.77
N VAL A 84 -7.99 0.89 -1.73
CA VAL A 84 -7.90 1.79 -0.57
C VAL A 84 -9.25 2.44 -0.28
N LEU A 85 -9.93 3.01 -1.27
CA LEU A 85 -11.23 3.64 -1.09
C LEU A 85 -12.30 2.64 -0.64
N ARG A 86 -12.28 1.42 -1.20
CA ARG A 86 -13.15 0.33 -0.76
C ARG A 86 -12.91 0.00 0.72
N PHE A 87 -11.65 -0.17 1.11
CA PHE A 87 -11.31 -0.39 2.52
C PHE A 87 -11.79 0.78 3.39
N LEU A 88 -11.58 2.04 2.99
CA LEU A 88 -11.91 3.19 3.82
C LEU A 88 -13.42 3.44 3.97
N PHE A 89 -14.21 3.18 2.92
CA PHE A 89 -15.59 3.65 2.83
C PHE A 89 -16.66 2.57 2.65
N SER A 90 -16.32 1.32 2.38
CA SER A 90 -17.35 0.28 2.27
C SER A 90 -18.01 0.01 3.62
N ASP A 91 -19.35 -0.05 3.61
CA ASP A 91 -20.13 -0.53 4.75
C ASP A 91 -19.68 -1.94 5.13
N LYS A 92 -19.66 -2.21 6.43
CA LYS A 92 -19.12 -3.44 7.02
C LYS A 92 -19.99 -4.64 6.73
#